data_AF-A0A1I5WG27-F1
#
_entry.id   AF-A0A1I5WG27-F1
#
_cell.length_a   1.000
_cell.length_b   1.000
_cell.length_c   1.000
_cell.angle_alpha   90.00
_cell.angle_beta   90.00
_cell.angle_gamma   90.00
#
_symmetry.space_group_name_H-M   'P 1'
#
loop_
_entity.id
_entity.type
_entity.pdbx_description
1 polymer ?
#
loop_
_entity_poly.entity_id
_entity_poly.type
_entity_poly.pdbx_seq_one_letter_code
_entity_poly.pdbx_strand_id
1 'polypeptide(L)'
;MTDVMAFRGGDVTQLNWGQWDWPLTLSTPERAVFELLDELPNNESFEQVDAMLGGLANLRPDRLQKLLKDCASVKVKRLFFYFADRYNHAWLNRLNKAARRDHSESTGA
;
A
#
# COMPACT_ATOMS: atom_id res chain seq x y z
N MET A 1 10.78 15.61 17.54
CA MET A 1 10.94 14.16 17.68
C MET A 1 9.59 13.54 17.37
N THR A 2 9.31 13.26 16.10
CA THR A 2 8.04 12.69 15.68
C THR A 2 7.95 11.27 16.24
N ASP A 3 6.88 11.01 17.00
CA ASP A 3 6.59 9.72 17.57
C ASP A 3 6.29 8.73 16.43
N VAL A 4 7.30 7.95 16.04
CA VAL A 4 7.20 6.90 15.01
C VAL A 4 6.21 5.80 15.43
N MET A 5 5.78 5.81 16.71
CA MET A 5 4.82 4.87 17.30
C MET A 5 3.35 5.34 17.19
N ALA A 6 3.11 6.58 16.72
CA ALA A 6 1.77 7.14 16.59
C ALA A 6 1.03 6.62 15.34
N PHE A 7 1.69 5.84 14.49
CA PHE A 7 1.03 5.04 13.46
C PHE A 7 0.23 3.93 14.13
N ARG A 8 -0.99 4.28 14.57
CA ARG A 8 -1.96 3.39 15.22
C ARG A 8 -2.45 2.33 14.25
N GLY A 9 -1.58 1.40 13.82
CA GLY A 9 -2.11 0.38 12.95
C GLY A 9 -1.35 -0.84 12.47
N GLY A 10 -0.14 -1.17 12.91
CA GLY A 10 0.53 -2.40 12.45
C GLY A 10 1.08 -2.29 11.03
N ASP A 11 1.38 -1.07 10.62
CA ASP A 11 1.85 -0.71 9.29
C ASP A 11 3.38 -0.76 9.18
N VAL A 12 4.07 -0.91 10.30
CA VAL A 12 5.53 -1.09 10.41
C VAL A 12 5.87 -2.39 11.14
N THR A 13 7.02 -2.96 10.80
CA THR A 13 7.62 -4.14 11.44
C THR A 13 9.01 -3.79 11.94
N GLN A 14 9.51 -4.54 12.93
CA GLN A 14 10.90 -4.44 13.37
C GLN A 14 11.71 -5.62 12.84
N LEU A 15 12.92 -5.35 12.41
CA LEU A 15 13.92 -6.32 11.97
C LEU A 15 15.21 -6.04 12.73
N ASN A 16 15.80 -7.06 13.33
CA ASN A 16 17.15 -6.95 13.90
C ASN A 16 18.15 -6.99 12.75
N TRP A 17 18.90 -5.90 12.58
CA TRP A 17 19.76 -5.69 11.43
C TRP A 17 21.24 -5.68 11.81
N GLY A 18 22.06 -6.34 10.97
CA GLY A 18 23.51 -6.35 11.08
C GLY A 18 24.05 -7.30 12.15
N GLN A 19 25.37 -7.28 12.32
CA GLN A 19 26.08 -8.15 13.27
C GLN A 19 25.80 -7.82 14.76
N TRP A 20 25.14 -6.68 15.02
CA TRP A 20 24.84 -6.18 16.37
C TRP A 20 23.34 -6.08 16.66
N ASP A 21 22.50 -6.80 15.90
CA ASP A 21 21.05 -6.87 16.10
C ASP A 21 20.37 -5.51 16.29
N TRP A 22 20.76 -4.51 15.48
CA TRP A 22 20.19 -3.17 15.62
C TRP A 22 18.70 -3.19 15.28
N PRO A 23 17.81 -2.67 16.15
CA PRO A 23 16.38 -2.67 15.86
C PRO A 23 16.06 -1.69 14.73
N LEU A 24 15.79 -2.22 13.53
CA LEU A 24 15.41 -1.45 12.36
C LEU A 24 13.90 -1.50 12.17
N THR A 25 13.27 -0.34 12.16
CA THR A 25 11.83 -0.22 11.85
C THR A 25 11.64 -0.09 10.36
N LEU A 26 10.80 -0.94 9.78
CA LEU A 26 10.55 -1.04 8.35
C LEU A 26 9.05 -0.94 8.06
N SER A 27 8.69 -0.35 6.93
CA SER A 27 7.32 -0.46 6.41
C SER A 27 6.98 -1.92 6.14
N THR A 28 5.75 -2.31 6.47
CA THR A 28 5.20 -3.57 5.97
C THR A 28 5.07 -3.50 4.44
N PRO A 29 5.11 -4.64 3.72
CA PRO A 29 4.93 -4.63 2.27
C PRO A 29 3.63 -3.94 1.84
N GLU A 30 2.55 -4.10 2.61
CA GLU A 30 1.28 -3.44 2.33
C GLU A 30 1.38 -1.90 2.43
N ARG A 31 2.09 -1.39 3.44
CA ARG A 31 2.31 0.05 3.62
C ARG A 31 3.28 0.62 2.59
N ALA A 32 4.36 -0.09 2.32
CA ALA A 32 5.40 0.33 1.38
C ALA A 32 4.83 0.57 -0.02
N VAL A 33 3.83 -0.21 -0.44
CA VAL A 33 3.14 -0.01 -1.72
C VAL A 33 2.38 1.31 -1.74
N PHE A 34 1.74 1.69 -0.63
CA PHE A 34 0.97 2.93 -0.56
C PHE A 34 1.91 4.14 -0.57
N GLU A 35 3.04 4.02 0.10
CA GLU A 35 4.12 5.02 0.09
C GLU A 35 4.69 5.16 -1.33
N LEU A 36 5.01 4.05 -2.01
CA LEU A 36 5.49 4.03 -3.39
C LEU A 36 4.51 4.70 -4.37
N LEU A 37 3.21 4.44 -4.22
CA LEU A 37 2.18 5.06 -5.05
C LEU A 37 2.03 6.57 -4.80
N ASP A 38 2.39 7.04 -3.61
CA ASP A 38 2.32 8.47 -3.29
C ASP A 38 3.47 9.26 -3.91
N GLU A 39 4.62 8.63 -4.14
CA GLU A 39 5.79 9.21 -4.81
C GLU A 39 5.57 9.48 -6.31
N LEU A 40 4.54 8.87 -6.92
CA LEU A 40 4.17 9.12 -8.31
C LEU A 40 3.52 10.50 -8.53
N PRO A 41 3.83 11.20 -9.63
CA PRO A 41 4.81 10.89 -10.67
C PRO A 41 6.19 11.57 -10.44
N ASN A 42 6.38 12.21 -9.30
CA ASN A 42 7.47 13.17 -9.10
C ASN A 42 8.82 12.49 -8.83
N ASN A 43 8.77 11.40 -8.06
CA ASN A 43 9.98 10.77 -7.51
C ASN A 43 10.17 9.34 -8.05
N GLU A 44 9.11 8.75 -8.61
CA GLU A 44 9.13 7.40 -9.17
C GLU A 44 8.51 7.41 -10.57
N SER A 45 8.90 6.44 -11.40
CA SER A 45 8.34 6.28 -12.74
C SER A 45 7.16 5.30 -12.74
N PHE A 46 6.18 5.55 -13.61
CA PHE A 46 5.00 4.69 -13.71
C PHE A 46 5.36 3.25 -14.10
N GLU A 47 6.32 3.07 -15.01
CA GLU A 47 6.77 1.75 -15.47
C GLU A 47 7.46 0.95 -14.35
N GLN A 48 8.29 1.60 -13.55
CA GLN A 48 8.95 0.96 -12.41
C GLN A 48 7.94 0.52 -11.35
N VAL A 49 6.95 1.38 -11.06
CA VAL A 49 5.88 1.05 -10.12
C VAL A 49 5.00 -0.08 -10.67
N ASP A 50 4.63 -0.07 -11.95
CA ASP A 50 3.86 -1.17 -12.59
C ASP A 50 4.60 -2.51 -12.41
N ALA A 51 5.89 -2.55 -12.75
CA ALA A 51 6.72 -3.75 -12.60
C ALA A 51 6.79 -4.25 -11.15
N MET A 52 6.94 -3.34 -10.17
CA MET A 52 6.94 -3.70 -8.76
C MET A 52 5.57 -4.24 -8.30
N LEU A 53 4.48 -3.58 -8.71
CA LEU A 53 3.12 -3.95 -8.36
C LEU A 53 2.71 -5.33 -8.91
N GLY A 54 3.28 -5.74 -10.04
CA GLY A 54 3.13 -7.09 -10.59
C GLY A 54 3.66 -8.20 -9.67
N GLY A 55 4.69 -7.92 -8.86
CA GLY A 55 5.31 -8.89 -7.94
C GLY A 55 4.56 -9.10 -6.62
N LEU A 56 3.50 -8.35 -6.35
CA LEU A 56 2.86 -8.27 -5.03
C LEU A 56 1.79 -9.35 -4.77
N ALA A 57 2.04 -10.59 -5.18
CA ALA A 57 1.04 -11.66 -5.05
C ALA A 57 0.74 -12.06 -3.58
N ASN A 58 1.64 -11.77 -2.63
CA ASN A 58 1.59 -12.28 -1.25
C ASN A 58 1.14 -11.27 -0.18
N LEU A 59 0.50 -10.17 -0.58
CA LEU A 59 0.02 -9.17 0.38
C LEU A 59 -1.13 -9.69 1.24
N ARG A 60 -1.17 -9.28 2.52
CA ARG A 60 -2.23 -9.67 3.45
C ARG A 60 -3.47 -8.79 3.28
N PRO A 61 -4.63 -9.37 2.93
CA PRO A 61 -5.86 -8.61 2.70
C PRO A 61 -6.32 -7.79 3.91
N ASP A 62 -6.17 -8.32 5.12
CA ASP A 62 -6.63 -7.64 6.35
C ASP A 62 -5.85 -6.34 6.61
N ARG A 63 -4.55 -6.34 6.29
CA ARG A 63 -3.68 -5.16 6.41
C ARG A 63 -3.98 -4.15 5.31
N LEU A 64 -4.10 -4.61 4.07
CA LEU A 64 -4.52 -3.77 2.94
C LEU A 64 -5.87 -3.08 3.21
N GLN A 65 -6.84 -3.82 3.75
CA GLN A 65 -8.16 -3.29 4.06
C GLN A 65 -8.10 -2.15 5.09
N LYS A 66 -7.24 -2.30 6.10
CA LYS A 66 -7.02 -1.28 7.12
C LYS A 66 -6.33 -0.05 6.52
N LEU A 67 -5.25 -0.25 5.78
CA LEU A 67 -4.53 0.84 5.12
C LEU A 67 -5.42 1.61 4.14
N LEU A 68 -6.27 0.92 3.36
CA LEU A 68 -7.24 1.57 2.47
C LEU A 68 -8.25 2.45 3.24
N LYS A 69 -8.68 1.99 4.42
CA LYS A 69 -9.60 2.74 5.28
C LYS A 69 -8.94 3.99 5.86
N ASP A 70 -7.69 3.85 6.30
CA ASP A 70 -6.95 4.93 6.97
C ASP A 70 -6.27 5.88 5.98
N CYS A 71 -6.11 5.48 4.71
CA CYS A 71 -5.53 6.31 3.67
C CYS A 71 -6.44 7.51 3.33
N ALA A 72 -5.88 8.72 3.41
CA ALA A 72 -6.57 9.96 3.03
C ALA A 72 -6.36 10.33 1.55
N SER A 73 -5.32 9.81 0.90
CA SER A 73 -4.96 10.17 -0.48
C SER A 73 -5.85 9.46 -1.50
N VAL A 74 -6.69 10.23 -2.19
CA VAL A 74 -7.54 9.71 -3.28
C VAL A 74 -6.68 9.18 -4.44
N LYS A 75 -5.54 9.83 -4.72
CA LYS A 75 -4.57 9.40 -5.75
C LYS A 75 -4.08 7.98 -5.48
N VAL A 76 -3.59 7.72 -4.27
CA VAL A 76 -3.03 6.42 -3.87
C VAL A 76 -4.10 5.33 -3.99
N LYS A 77 -5.33 5.57 -3.50
CA LYS A 77 -6.42 4.60 -3.63
C LYS A 77 -6.73 4.27 -5.09
N ARG A 78 -6.82 5.28 -5.96
CA ARG A 78 -7.11 5.07 -7.39
C ARG A 78 -6.01 4.29 -8.10
N LEU A 79 -4.75 4.66 -7.88
CA LEU A 79 -3.62 3.96 -8.47
C LEU A 79 -3.53 2.52 -7.95
N PHE A 80 -3.75 2.31 -6.65
CA PHE A 80 -3.76 0.98 -6.07
C PHE A 80 -4.78 0.06 -6.75
N PHE A 81 -6.03 0.50 -6.88
CA PHE A 81 -7.06 -0.30 -7.55
C PHE A 81 -6.80 -0.48 -9.05
N TYR A 82 -6.30 0.56 -9.74
CA TYR A 82 -5.92 0.46 -11.15
C TYR A 82 -4.89 -0.66 -11.39
N PHE A 83 -3.81 -0.69 -10.61
CA PHE A 83 -2.79 -1.75 -10.74
C PHE A 83 -3.32 -3.10 -10.26
N ALA A 84 -4.08 -3.14 -9.17
CA ALA A 84 -4.64 -4.38 -8.65
C ALA A 84 -5.59 -5.06 -9.65
N ASP A 85 -6.45 -4.29 -10.31
CA ASP A 85 -7.37 -4.78 -11.34
C ASP A 85 -6.59 -5.28 -12.58
N ARG A 86 -5.51 -4.57 -12.97
CA ARG A 86 -4.66 -4.95 -14.11
C ARG A 86 -3.96 -6.30 -13.91
N TYR A 87 -3.42 -6.55 -12.73
CA TYR A 87 -2.73 -7.81 -12.42
C TYR A 87 -3.65 -8.91 -11.91
N ASN A 88 -4.92 -8.60 -11.62
CA ASN A 88 -5.94 -9.51 -11.11
C ASN A 88 -5.45 -10.35 -9.91
N HIS A 89 -4.83 -9.67 -8.94
CA HIS A 89 -4.25 -10.32 -7.77
C HIS A 89 -5.30 -11.09 -6.96
N ALA A 90 -4.98 -12.30 -6.51
CA ALA A 90 -5.93 -13.16 -5.78
C ALA A 90 -6.45 -12.52 -4.48
N TRP A 91 -5.64 -11.70 -3.82
CA TRP A 91 -6.02 -10.97 -2.60
C TRP A 91 -7.05 -9.88 -2.85
N LEU A 92 -7.21 -9.38 -4.09
CA LEU A 92 -8.17 -8.33 -4.43
C LEU A 92 -9.61 -8.78 -4.16
N ASN A 93 -9.91 -10.06 -4.41
CA ASN A 93 -11.23 -10.66 -4.17
C ASN A 93 -11.59 -10.74 -2.67
N ARG A 94 -10.59 -10.62 -1.80
CA ARG A 94 -10.75 -10.67 -0.33
C ARG A 94 -10.94 -9.28 0.28
N LEU A 95 -10.79 -8.20 -0.50
CA LEU A 95 -11.05 -6.85 -0.04
C LEU A 95 -12.57 -6.57 -0.04
N ASN A 96 -13.06 -5.85 0.97
CA ASN A 96 -14.48 -5.52 1.08
C ASN A 96 -14.93 -4.61 -0.06
N LYS A 97 -16.09 -4.92 -0.64
CA LYS A 97 -16.70 -4.17 -1.76
C LYS A 97 -16.93 -2.67 -1.46
N ALA A 98 -16.99 -2.26 -0.21
CA ALA A 98 -17.14 -0.85 0.17
C ALA A 98 -15.93 -0.02 -0.29
N ALA A 99 -14.71 -0.50 -0.07
CA ALA A 99 -13.49 0.20 -0.50
C ALA A 99 -13.38 0.32 -2.03
N ARG A 100 -14.04 -0.57 -2.79
CA ARG A 100 -14.07 -0.56 -4.25
C ARG A 100 -15.10 0.44 -4.81
N ARG A 101 -16.13 0.82 -4.05
CA ARG A 101 -17.14 1.79 -4.48
C ARG A 101 -16.60 3.22 -4.53
N ASP A 102 -15.73 3.58 -3.58
CA ASP A 102 -15.03 4.87 -3.54
C ASP A 102 -14.19 5.11 -4.80
N HIS A 103 -13.76 4.05 -5.49
CA HIS A 103 -13.09 4.15 -6.80
C HIS A 103 -14.08 4.49 -7.92
N SER A 104 -15.23 3.79 -7.97
CA SER A 104 -16.21 3.91 -9.05
C SER A 104 -16.96 5.24 -9.10
N GLU A 105 -17.18 5.91 -7.96
CA GLU A 105 -17.87 7.21 -7.93
C GLU A 105 -17.06 8.35 -8.56
N SER A 106 -15.77 8.13 -8.82
CA SER A 106 -14.88 9.16 -9.36
C SER A 106 -14.59 9.08 -10.86
N THR A 107 -15.11 8.08 -11.56
CA THR A 107 -14.96 7.90 -13.02
C THR A 107 -16.15 8.47 -13.79
N GLY A 108 -17.16 9.01 -13.11
CA GLY A 108 -18.31 9.68 -13.71
C GLY A 108 -18.34 11.18 -13.40
N ALA A 109 -17.42 11.95 -13.98
CA ALA A 109 -17.51 13.41 -14.10
C ALA A 109 -16.64 13.89 -15.27
#